data_AF-A0A843S6Y0-F1
#
_entry.id   AF-A0A843S6Y0-F1
#
_cell.length_a   1.000
_cell.length_b   1.000
_cell.length_c   1.000
_cell.angle_alpha   90.00
_cell.angle_beta   90.00
_cell.angle_gamma   90.00
#
_symmetry.space_group_name_H-M   'P 1'
#
loop_
_entity.id
_entity.type
_entity.pdbx_description
1 polymer ?
#
loop_
_entity_poly.entity_id
_entity_poly.type
_entity_poly.pdbx_seq_one_letter_code
_entity_poly.pdbx_strand_id
1 'polypeptide(L)'
;MTVSTWLLFLSVSLAAAFSPGPGVLMAISTATTMGAKRAFYSSAGNALGVFIVATTAVAGLGLLLKTSALAFGALKVAGAAYLIYLGIKAWRSAGLVTATAEAAATAEAAPGAVEASRFATFRSGLLVAVSNPKAILFFTAVFPQFMPPDHVDPVRFLLLTSTFTSCTLLSHFFYVACASWLKRSVKQSIARTRLAKRTTGVIFVGMGGALLTLTNSK
;
A
#
# COMPACT_ATOMS: atom_id res chain seq x y z
N MET A 1 10.36 -26.27 -2.63
CA MET A 1 9.47 -25.46 -3.50
C MET A 1 10.18 -25.25 -4.83
N THR A 2 9.50 -25.34 -5.97
CA THR A 2 10.15 -25.09 -7.28
C THR A 2 10.34 -23.59 -7.51
N VAL A 3 11.32 -23.23 -8.35
CA VAL A 3 11.59 -21.82 -8.71
C VAL A 3 10.37 -21.19 -9.37
N SER A 4 9.68 -21.91 -10.25
CA SER A 4 8.47 -21.40 -10.92
C SER A 4 7.35 -21.04 -9.95
N THR A 5 7.10 -21.87 -8.93
CA THR A 5 6.10 -21.56 -7.88
C THR A 5 6.51 -20.34 -7.05
N TRP A 6 7.81 -20.20 -6.75
CA TRP A 6 8.31 -19.02 -6.06
C TRP A 6 8.17 -17.75 -6.90
N LEU A 7 8.47 -17.80 -8.20
CA LEU A 7 8.31 -16.67 -9.11
C LEU A 7 6.84 -16.25 -9.26
N LEU A 8 5.90 -17.20 -9.26
CA LEU A 8 4.47 -16.91 -9.21
C LEU A 8 4.10 -16.18 -7.91
N PHE A 9 4.57 -16.67 -6.76
CA PHE A 9 4.36 -16.00 -5.48
C PHE A 9 4.92 -14.58 -5.46
N LEU A 10 6.16 -14.41 -5.97
CA LEU A 10 6.82 -13.11 -6.08
C LEU A 10 6.01 -12.14 -6.94
N SER A 11 5.50 -12.61 -8.08
CA SER A 11 4.70 -11.80 -9.00
C SER A 11 3.40 -11.31 -8.35
N VAL A 12 2.66 -12.20 -7.68
CA VAL A 12 1.43 -11.84 -6.95
C VAL A 12 1.75 -10.93 -5.76
N SER A 13 2.85 -11.17 -5.06
CA SER A 13 3.32 -10.33 -3.95
C SER A 13 3.67 -8.92 -4.40
N LEU A 14 4.35 -8.76 -5.54
CA LEU A 14 4.65 -7.45 -6.13
C LEU A 14 3.37 -6.71 -6.52
N ALA A 15 2.45 -7.37 -7.21
CA ALA A 15 1.16 -6.76 -7.58
C ALA A 15 0.38 -6.28 -6.33
N ALA A 16 0.30 -7.12 -5.30
CA ALA A 16 -0.34 -6.78 -4.05
C ALA A 16 0.39 -5.66 -3.29
N ALA A 17 1.73 -5.68 -3.26
CA ALA A 17 2.55 -4.70 -2.55
C ALA A 17 2.46 -3.31 -3.19
N PHE A 18 2.49 -3.23 -4.52
CA PHE A 18 2.41 -1.96 -5.26
C PHE A 18 0.99 -1.40 -5.36
N SER A 19 -0.05 -2.21 -5.13
CA SER A 19 -1.42 -1.70 -4.97
C SER A 19 -1.52 -0.75 -3.76
N PRO A 20 -1.94 0.52 -3.95
CA PRO A 20 -2.06 1.49 -2.87
C PRO A 20 -2.98 1.00 -1.76
N GLY A 21 -2.45 0.92 -0.53
CA GLY A 21 -3.18 0.49 0.66
C GLY A 21 -2.70 1.23 1.91
N PRO A 22 -3.27 0.93 3.10
CA PRO A 22 -3.02 1.70 4.32
C PRO A 22 -1.53 1.87 4.67
N GLY A 23 -0.72 0.81 4.54
CA GLY A 23 0.72 0.86 4.80
C GLY A 23 1.48 1.83 3.89
N VAL A 24 1.21 1.79 2.58
CA VAL A 24 1.81 2.70 1.59
C VAL A 24 1.39 4.14 1.86
N LEU A 25 0.11 4.37 2.13
CA LEU A 25 -0.44 5.70 2.40
C LEU A 25 0.14 6.30 3.68
N MET A 26 0.30 5.49 4.73
CA MET A 26 0.97 5.88 5.95
C MET A 26 2.45 6.22 5.71
N ALA A 27 3.16 5.42 4.90
CA ALA A 27 4.56 5.69 4.57
C ALA A 27 4.72 7.01 3.79
N ILE A 28 3.84 7.28 2.81
CA ILE A 28 3.78 8.55 2.09
C ILE A 28 3.48 9.70 3.04
N SER A 29 2.44 9.58 3.87
CA SER A 29 2.05 10.60 4.85
C SER A 29 3.19 10.91 5.83
N THR A 30 3.84 9.87 6.36
CA THR A 30 5.00 10.04 7.25
C THR A 30 6.18 10.69 6.53
N ALA A 31 6.42 10.36 5.26
CA ALA A 31 7.49 10.99 4.47
C ALA A 31 7.21 12.46 4.16
N THR A 32 5.95 12.82 3.87
CA THR A 32 5.57 14.19 3.53
C THR A 32 5.50 15.09 4.75
N THR A 33 5.06 14.57 5.91
CA THR A 33 4.93 15.32 7.17
C THR A 33 6.21 15.33 8.01
N MET A 34 6.81 14.15 8.25
CA MET A 34 7.93 13.95 9.17
C MET A 34 9.27 13.64 8.47
N GLY A 35 9.26 13.49 7.14
CA GLY A 35 10.45 13.25 6.32
C GLY A 35 10.75 11.77 6.06
N ALA A 36 11.52 11.49 4.99
CA ALA A 36 11.82 10.13 4.53
C ALA A 36 12.50 9.25 5.59
N LYS A 37 13.35 9.82 6.45
CA LYS A 37 13.98 9.09 7.57
C LYS A 37 12.95 8.55 8.57
N ARG A 38 11.85 9.29 8.80
CA ARG A 38 10.76 8.87 9.69
C ARG A 38 9.87 7.81 9.04
N ALA A 39 9.66 7.91 7.73
CA ALA A 39 8.93 6.89 6.97
C ALA A 39 9.59 5.51 7.02
N PHE A 40 10.91 5.43 7.14
CA PHE A 40 11.63 4.17 7.38
C PHE A 40 11.13 3.47 8.66
N TYR A 41 11.00 4.18 9.78
CA TYR A 41 10.52 3.59 11.04
C TYR A 41 9.08 3.07 10.91
N SER A 42 8.18 3.81 10.24
CA SER A 42 6.83 3.32 9.96
C SER A 42 6.84 2.06 9.08
N SER A 43 7.74 2.00 8.09
CA SER A 43 7.86 0.86 7.19
C SER A 43 8.46 -0.37 7.87
N ALA A 44 9.42 -0.17 8.78
CA ALA A 44 9.97 -1.23 9.62
C ALA A 44 8.91 -1.81 10.59
N GLY A 45 8.10 -0.93 11.21
CA GLY A 45 6.96 -1.36 12.01
C GLY A 45 5.95 -2.15 11.19
N ASN A 46 5.66 -1.66 9.98
CA ASN A 46 4.77 -2.35 9.05
C ASN A 46 5.29 -3.74 8.68
N ALA A 47 6.58 -3.87 8.37
CA ALA A 47 7.22 -5.15 8.09
C ALA A 47 7.06 -6.14 9.25
N LEU A 48 7.30 -5.73 10.50
CA LEU A 48 7.07 -6.60 11.65
C LEU A 48 5.59 -6.99 11.79
N GLY A 49 4.67 -6.05 11.56
CA GLY A 49 3.23 -6.34 11.62
C GLY A 49 2.78 -7.34 10.55
N VAL A 50 3.37 -7.27 9.36
CA VAL A 50 3.16 -8.26 8.29
C VAL A 50 3.59 -9.66 8.75
N PHE A 51 4.73 -9.79 9.44
CA PHE A 51 5.15 -11.07 10.04
C PHE A 51 4.17 -11.58 11.09
N ILE A 52 3.63 -10.70 11.94
CA ILE A 52 2.62 -11.06 12.94
C ILE A 52 1.37 -11.58 12.25
N VAL A 53 0.84 -10.84 11.26
CA VAL A 53 -0.34 -11.26 10.49
C VAL A 53 -0.12 -12.60 9.80
N ALA A 54 1.06 -12.79 9.18
CA ALA A 54 1.41 -14.06 8.54
C ALA A 54 1.39 -15.23 9.53
N THR A 55 2.00 -15.04 10.70
CA THR A 55 2.07 -16.06 11.76
C THR A 55 0.67 -16.39 12.28
N THR A 56 -0.12 -15.37 12.60
CA THR A 56 -1.50 -15.55 13.08
C THR A 56 -2.39 -16.21 12.03
N ALA A 57 -2.25 -15.85 10.75
CA ALA A 57 -3.02 -16.45 9.66
C ALA A 57 -2.68 -17.93 9.50
N VAL A 58 -1.40 -18.30 9.46
CA VAL A 58 -0.98 -19.70 9.35
C VAL A 58 -1.46 -20.53 10.54
N ALA A 59 -1.30 -20.01 11.76
CA ALA A 59 -1.79 -20.68 12.97
C ALA A 59 -3.33 -20.86 12.97
N GLY A 60 -4.07 -19.81 12.62
CA GLY A 60 -5.54 -19.82 12.59
C GLY A 60 -6.13 -20.67 11.47
N LEU A 61 -5.48 -20.71 10.31
CA LEU A 61 -5.93 -21.51 9.16
C LEU A 61 -5.78 -23.01 9.41
N GLY A 62 -4.73 -23.44 10.13
CA GLY A 62 -4.58 -24.84 10.54
C GLY A 62 -5.74 -25.31 11.42
N LEU A 63 -6.23 -24.44 12.30
CA LEU A 63 -7.44 -24.70 13.10
C LEU A 63 -8.70 -24.69 12.22
N LEU A 64 -8.86 -23.70 11.35
CA LEU A 64 -10.04 -23.57 10.48
C LEU A 64 -10.19 -24.75 9.50
N LEU A 65 -9.08 -25.25 8.96
CA LEU A 65 -9.09 -26.41 8.08
C LEU A 65 -9.53 -27.68 8.79
N LYS A 66 -9.11 -27.86 10.06
CA LYS A 66 -9.52 -29.00 10.88
C LYS A 66 -11.00 -28.92 11.27
N THR A 67 -11.59 -27.74 11.31
CA THR A 67 -12.99 -27.54 11.74
C THR A 67 -13.99 -27.45 10.59
N SER A 68 -13.65 -26.83 9.45
CA SER A 68 -14.58 -26.67 8.32
C SER A 68 -13.91 -26.46 6.95
N ALA A 69 -14.07 -27.44 6.06
CA ALA A 69 -13.63 -27.34 4.67
C ALA A 69 -14.40 -26.28 3.86
N LEU A 70 -15.70 -26.09 4.14
CA LEU A 70 -16.53 -25.08 3.48
C LEU A 70 -16.07 -23.66 3.84
N ALA A 71 -15.79 -23.39 5.11
CA ALA A 71 -15.30 -22.08 5.55
C ALA A 71 -13.96 -21.72 4.90
N PHE A 72 -13.04 -22.69 4.81
CA PHE A 72 -11.77 -22.51 4.11
C PHE A 72 -11.95 -22.27 2.61
N GLY A 73 -12.87 -22.98 1.96
CA GLY A 73 -13.23 -22.76 0.55
C GLY A 73 -13.78 -21.35 0.30
N ALA A 74 -14.70 -20.88 1.14
CA ALA A 74 -15.26 -19.53 1.05
C ALA A 74 -14.18 -18.45 1.19
N LEU A 75 -13.23 -18.64 2.11
CA LEU A 75 -12.11 -17.71 2.33
C LEU A 75 -11.17 -17.62 1.12
N LYS A 76 -10.89 -18.76 0.47
CA LYS A 76 -10.12 -18.80 -0.79
C LYS A 76 -10.79 -17.97 -1.88
N VAL A 77 -12.09 -18.16 -2.09
CA VAL A 77 -12.87 -17.43 -3.10
C VAL A 77 -12.90 -15.94 -2.77
N ALA A 78 -13.15 -15.59 -1.51
CA ALA A 78 -13.19 -14.20 -1.05
C ALA A 78 -11.87 -13.47 -1.30
N GLY A 79 -10.72 -14.08 -0.97
CA GLY A 79 -9.44 -13.43 -1.21
C GLY A 79 -9.01 -13.41 -2.68
N ALA A 80 -9.41 -14.40 -3.49
CA ALA A 80 -9.23 -14.34 -4.94
C ALA A 80 -10.02 -13.16 -5.55
N ALA A 81 -11.30 -13.01 -5.18
CA ALA A 81 -12.13 -11.88 -5.59
C ALA A 81 -11.54 -10.54 -5.13
N TYR A 82 -10.99 -10.49 -3.91
CA TYR A 82 -10.33 -9.30 -3.40
C TYR A 82 -9.04 -8.94 -4.14
N LEU A 83 -8.20 -9.92 -4.52
CA LEU A 83 -7.04 -9.67 -5.37
C LEU A 83 -7.44 -9.14 -6.75
N ILE A 84 -8.50 -9.69 -7.35
CA ILE A 84 -9.05 -9.18 -8.61
C ILE A 84 -9.49 -7.72 -8.43
N TYR A 85 -10.25 -7.45 -7.37
CA TYR A 85 -10.65 -6.08 -7.03
C TYR A 85 -9.45 -5.14 -6.85
N LEU A 86 -8.40 -5.57 -6.13
CA LEU A 86 -7.18 -4.77 -5.97
C LEU A 86 -6.45 -4.56 -7.29
N GLY A 87 -6.37 -5.57 -8.16
CA GLY A 87 -5.80 -5.44 -9.49
C GLY A 87 -6.55 -4.42 -10.36
N ILE A 88 -7.90 -4.50 -10.36
CA ILE A 88 -8.77 -3.53 -11.04
C ILE A 88 -8.60 -2.13 -10.45
N LYS A 89 -8.57 -2.01 -9.12
CA LYS A 89 -8.38 -0.73 -8.44
C LYS A 89 -7.02 -0.12 -8.78
N ALA A 90 -5.95 -0.91 -8.76
CA ALA A 90 -4.61 -0.46 -9.12
C ALA A 90 -4.58 0.06 -10.57
N TRP A 91 -5.14 -0.70 -11.51
CA TRP A 91 -5.25 -0.29 -12.92
C TRP A 91 -6.03 1.01 -13.08
N ARG A 92 -7.18 1.16 -12.41
CA ARG A 92 -8.02 2.38 -12.49
C ARG A 92 -7.41 3.59 -11.77
N SER A 93 -6.54 3.37 -10.78
CA SER A 93 -5.94 4.42 -9.97
C SER A 93 -4.62 4.99 -10.52
N ALA A 94 -4.13 4.48 -11.67
CA ALA A 94 -2.89 4.92 -12.29
C ALA A 94 -2.83 6.44 -12.62
N GLY A 95 -3.96 7.17 -12.55
CA GLY A 95 -4.03 8.62 -12.72
C GLY A 95 -4.33 9.45 -11.45
N LEU A 96 -4.55 8.86 -10.27
CA LEU A 96 -5.12 9.54 -9.09
C LEU A 96 -4.26 9.49 -7.81
N VAL A 97 -2.95 9.24 -7.95
CA VAL A 97 -2.02 9.14 -6.80
C VAL A 97 -2.08 10.38 -5.88
N THR A 98 -2.52 11.53 -6.39
CA THR A 98 -2.74 12.76 -5.63
C THR A 98 -4.02 12.76 -4.78
N ALA A 99 -5.15 12.23 -5.26
CA ALA A 99 -6.44 12.31 -4.57
C ALA A 99 -6.58 11.31 -3.40
N THR A 100 -5.98 10.13 -3.50
CA THR A 100 -6.04 9.11 -2.44
C THR A 100 -5.14 9.44 -1.25
N ALA A 101 -4.09 10.24 -1.45
CA ALA A 101 -3.24 10.71 -0.36
C ALA A 101 -3.99 11.69 0.56
N GLU A 102 -4.91 12.49 0.00
CA GLU A 102 -5.73 13.45 0.74
C GLU A 102 -6.84 12.75 1.55
N ALA A 103 -7.54 11.77 0.96
CA ALA A 103 -8.60 11.03 1.63
C ALA A 103 -8.10 10.08 2.75
N ALA A 104 -6.86 9.61 2.67
CA ALA A 104 -6.25 8.82 3.74
C ALA A 104 -5.55 9.67 4.81
N ALA A 105 -5.15 10.91 4.48
CA ALA A 105 -4.69 11.87 5.47
C ALA A 105 -5.81 12.30 6.43
N THR A 106 -7.08 12.24 6.01
CA THR A 106 -8.25 12.53 6.84
C THR A 106 -8.69 11.39 7.76
N ALA A 107 -8.22 10.15 7.57
CA ALA A 107 -8.74 9.01 8.33
C ALA A 107 -8.05 8.76 9.69
N GLU A 108 -6.94 9.44 10.02
CA GLU A 108 -6.37 9.38 11.38
C GLU A 108 -5.36 10.52 11.64
N ALA A 109 -5.71 11.75 11.29
CA ALA A 109 -5.01 12.93 11.80
C ALA A 109 -5.43 13.15 13.27
N ALA A 110 -4.87 12.35 14.19
CA ALA A 110 -4.95 12.66 15.61
C ALA A 110 -4.32 14.06 15.86
N PRO A 111 -4.99 14.95 16.60
CA PRO A 111 -4.50 16.30 16.85
C PRO A 111 -3.30 16.22 17.81
N GLY A 112 -2.10 16.47 17.28
CA GLY A 112 -0.88 16.49 18.09
C GLY A 112 0.39 16.25 17.27
N ALA A 113 0.74 17.20 16.40
CA ALA A 113 2.04 17.23 15.71
C ALA A 113 3.19 17.62 16.67
N VAL A 114 3.31 16.92 17.80
CA VAL A 114 4.55 16.82 18.57
C VAL A 114 5.46 15.89 17.77
N GLU A 115 6.77 16.12 17.74
CA GLU A 115 7.75 15.20 17.14
C GLU A 115 7.55 13.77 17.65
N ALA A 116 6.71 12.97 16.99
CA ALA A 116 6.40 11.63 17.47
C ALA A 116 7.72 10.86 17.52
N SER A 117 8.02 10.23 18.67
CA SER A 117 9.26 9.47 18.86
C SER A 117 9.43 8.40 17.78
N ARG A 118 10.66 7.99 17.47
CA ARG A 118 10.95 6.97 16.43
C ARG A 118 10.14 5.69 16.70
N PHE A 119 10.01 5.37 17.97
CA PHE A 119 9.21 4.26 18.46
C PHE A 119 7.70 4.45 18.23
N ALA A 120 7.17 5.66 18.39
CA ALA A 120 5.76 5.94 18.11
C ALA A 120 5.45 5.75 16.61
N THR A 121 6.29 6.28 15.73
CA THR A 121 6.15 6.08 14.27
C THR A 121 6.24 4.60 13.87
N PHE A 122 7.14 3.84 14.51
CA PHE A 122 7.23 2.39 14.34
C PHE A 122 5.95 1.67 14.79
N ARG A 123 5.46 1.97 15.99
CA ARG A 123 4.25 1.39 16.55
C ARG A 123 3.02 1.67 15.67
N SER A 124 2.90 2.88 15.13
CA SER A 124 1.81 3.19 14.19
C SER A 124 1.91 2.33 12.93
N GLY A 125 3.11 2.12 12.38
CA GLY A 125 3.32 1.26 11.22
C GLY A 125 2.95 -0.20 11.48
N LEU A 126 3.32 -0.68 12.67
CA LEU A 126 2.97 -2.01 13.19
C LEU A 126 1.46 -2.19 13.29
N LEU A 127 0.77 -1.24 13.94
CA LEU A 127 -0.69 -1.29 14.10
C LEU A 127 -1.41 -1.25 12.76
N VAL A 128 -0.98 -0.37 11.84
CA VAL A 128 -1.53 -0.29 10.48
C VAL A 128 -1.35 -1.60 9.72
N ALA A 129 -0.21 -2.29 9.87
CA ALA A 129 0.00 -3.59 9.24
C ALA A 129 -0.90 -4.67 9.82
N VAL A 130 -1.03 -4.74 11.15
CA VAL A 130 -1.85 -5.74 11.84
C VAL A 130 -3.34 -5.57 11.51
N SER A 131 -3.82 -4.34 11.36
CA SER A 131 -5.20 -4.04 10.97
C SER A 131 -5.43 -4.02 9.45
N ASN A 132 -4.39 -4.24 8.65
CA ASN A 132 -4.47 -4.07 7.20
C ASN A 132 -5.31 -5.19 6.55
N PRO A 133 -6.52 -4.90 6.04
CA PRO A 133 -7.34 -5.92 5.38
C PRO A 133 -6.65 -6.52 4.17
N LYS A 134 -5.76 -5.77 3.49
CA LYS A 134 -4.97 -6.28 2.37
C LYS A 134 -4.00 -7.38 2.79
N ALA A 135 -3.27 -7.15 3.88
CA ALA A 135 -2.32 -8.14 4.39
C ALA A 135 -3.06 -9.37 4.92
N ILE A 136 -4.11 -9.15 5.72
CA ILE A 136 -4.94 -10.23 6.27
C ILE A 136 -5.48 -11.11 5.15
N LEU A 137 -6.14 -10.53 4.14
CA LEU A 137 -6.71 -11.29 3.01
C LEU A 137 -5.64 -11.99 2.17
N PHE A 138 -4.46 -11.39 2.00
CA PHE A 138 -3.35 -12.05 1.31
C PHE A 138 -2.91 -13.31 2.07
N PHE A 139 -2.65 -13.20 3.37
CA PHE A 139 -2.18 -14.33 4.16
C PHE A 139 -3.26 -15.39 4.43
N THR A 140 -4.54 -15.02 4.38
CA THR A 140 -5.62 -15.99 4.59
C THR A 140 -6.03 -16.73 3.31
N ALA A 141 -5.93 -16.11 2.14
CA ALA A 141 -6.45 -16.70 0.90
C ALA A 141 -5.39 -17.06 -0.14
N VAL A 142 -4.30 -16.29 -0.20
CA VAL A 142 -3.25 -16.44 -1.23
C VAL A 142 -2.14 -17.31 -0.67
N PHE A 143 -1.61 -16.95 0.50
CA PHE A 143 -0.49 -17.64 1.13
C PHE A 143 -0.69 -19.16 1.29
N PRO A 144 -1.88 -19.68 1.66
CA PRO A 144 -2.11 -21.12 1.79
C PRO A 144 -1.99 -21.90 0.48
N GLN A 145 -2.11 -21.23 -0.67
CA GLN A 145 -1.90 -21.85 -1.98
C GLN A 145 -0.42 -22.14 -2.25
N PHE A 146 0.47 -21.39 -1.60
CA PHE A 146 1.91 -21.52 -1.71
C PHE A 146 2.53 -22.24 -0.51
N MET A 147 1.81 -22.40 0.60
CA MET A 147 2.20 -23.22 1.74
C MET A 147 0.95 -23.89 2.32
N PRO A 148 0.69 -25.15 1.95
CA PRO A 148 -0.43 -25.91 2.47
C PRO A 148 -0.43 -25.92 4.02
N PRO A 149 -1.56 -25.63 4.71
CA PRO A 149 -1.53 -25.44 6.17
C PRO A 149 -1.52 -26.75 6.97
N ASP A 150 -1.72 -27.88 6.30
CA ASP A 150 -1.59 -29.25 6.83
C ASP A 150 -0.14 -29.57 7.24
N HIS A 151 0.84 -29.01 6.53
CA HIS A 151 2.27 -29.16 6.84
C HIS A 151 3.00 -27.82 6.78
N VAL A 152 3.04 -27.13 7.92
CA VAL A 152 3.77 -25.87 8.08
C VAL A 152 5.28 -26.15 8.14
N ASP A 153 5.97 -25.89 7.03
CA ASP A 153 7.43 -25.88 6.93
C ASP A 153 7.97 -24.50 7.36
N PRO A 154 8.74 -24.40 8.47
CA PRO A 154 9.27 -23.12 8.96
C PRO A 154 10.19 -22.41 7.95
N VAL A 155 10.97 -23.15 7.17
CA VAL A 155 11.90 -22.59 6.17
C VAL A 155 11.10 -21.99 5.03
N ARG A 156 10.10 -22.71 4.53
CA ARG A 156 9.20 -22.21 3.49
C ARG A 156 8.36 -21.02 3.97
N PHE A 157 7.90 -21.04 5.21
CA PHE A 157 7.20 -19.93 5.83
C PHE A 157 8.08 -18.68 5.86
N LEU A 158 9.31 -18.80 6.37
CA LEU A 158 10.27 -17.69 6.42
C LEU A 158 10.59 -17.15 5.02
N LEU A 159 10.79 -18.03 4.03
CA LEU A 159 11.05 -17.65 2.65
C LEU A 159 9.91 -16.82 2.05
N LEU A 160 8.67 -17.31 2.14
CA LEU A 160 7.50 -16.65 1.56
C LEU A 160 7.16 -15.35 2.30
N THR A 161 7.14 -15.36 3.64
CA THR A 161 6.83 -14.18 4.44
C THR A 161 7.90 -13.10 4.26
N SER A 162 9.18 -13.46 4.19
CA SER A 162 10.26 -12.51 3.90
C SER A 162 10.14 -11.96 2.48
N THR A 163 9.81 -12.79 1.49
CA THR A 163 9.60 -12.35 0.10
C THR A 163 8.49 -11.29 0.02
N PHE A 164 7.33 -11.54 0.64
CA PHE A 164 6.22 -10.59 0.65
C PHE A 164 6.56 -9.30 1.43
N THR A 165 7.26 -9.45 2.56
CA THR A 165 7.70 -8.30 3.37
C THR A 165 8.70 -7.42 2.60
N SER A 166 9.67 -8.03 1.90
CA SER A 166 10.60 -7.32 1.03
C SER A 166 9.89 -6.58 -0.10
N CYS A 167 8.89 -7.19 -0.74
CA CYS A 167 8.06 -6.52 -1.75
C CYS A 167 7.32 -5.30 -1.17
N THR A 168 6.79 -5.43 0.05
CA THR A 168 6.08 -4.35 0.76
C THR A 168 7.02 -3.19 1.08
N LEU A 169 8.21 -3.49 1.63
CA LEU A 169 9.24 -2.48 1.90
C LEU A 169 9.71 -1.79 0.61
N LEU A 170 9.93 -2.55 -0.46
CA LEU A 170 10.30 -2.02 -1.77
C LEU A 170 9.24 -1.03 -2.29
N SER A 171 7.96 -1.41 -2.21
CA SER A 171 6.83 -0.54 -2.57
C SER A 171 6.83 0.74 -1.72
N HIS A 172 6.97 0.62 -0.39
CA HIS A 172 7.03 1.78 0.49
C HIS A 172 8.17 2.73 0.11
N PHE A 173 9.38 2.22 -0.08
CA PHE A 173 10.53 3.04 -0.47
C PHE A 173 10.34 3.70 -1.84
N PHE A 174 9.77 2.99 -2.80
CA PHE A 174 9.42 3.55 -4.10
C PHE A 174 8.47 4.75 -3.95
N TYR A 175 7.34 4.56 -3.26
CA TYR A 175 6.35 5.64 -3.06
C TYR A 175 6.91 6.81 -2.25
N VAL A 176 7.70 6.54 -1.20
CA VAL A 176 8.36 7.56 -0.40
C VAL A 176 9.37 8.36 -1.22
N ALA A 177 10.13 7.70 -2.11
CA ALA A 177 11.06 8.35 -3.02
C ALA A 177 10.33 9.24 -4.03
N CYS A 178 9.25 8.74 -4.66
CA CYS A 178 8.40 9.53 -5.56
C CYS A 178 7.81 10.76 -4.86
N ALA A 179 7.24 10.59 -3.66
CA ALA A 179 6.68 11.69 -2.88
C ALA A 179 7.75 12.74 -2.49
N SER A 180 8.94 12.27 -2.12
CA SER A 180 10.07 13.14 -1.77
C SER A 180 10.61 13.90 -2.98
N TRP A 181 10.67 13.27 -4.15
CA TRP A 181 11.08 13.88 -5.41
C TRP A 181 10.09 14.96 -5.87
N LEU A 182 8.78 14.69 -5.79
CA LEU A 182 7.74 15.65 -6.14
C LEU A 182 7.78 16.88 -5.21
N LYS A 183 7.97 16.66 -3.90
CA LYS A 183 8.13 17.74 -2.90
C LYS A 183 9.38 18.60 -3.14
N ARG A 184 10.47 18.02 -3.66
CA ARG A 184 11.71 18.75 -3.99
C ARG A 184 11.60 19.54 -5.28
N SER A 185 10.94 19.00 -6.29
CA SER A 185 10.73 19.67 -7.58
C SER A 185 9.84 20.92 -7.46
N VAL A 186 8.93 20.94 -6.47
CA VAL A 186 8.12 22.13 -6.12
C VAL A 186 8.89 23.16 -5.28
N LYS A 187 10.03 22.78 -4.69
CA LYS A 187 10.80 23.62 -3.74
C LYS A 187 11.91 24.47 -4.36
N GLN A 188 12.13 24.44 -5.68
CA GLN A 188 13.15 25.29 -6.31
C GLN A 188 12.55 26.54 -6.99
N SER A 189 12.69 27.66 -6.27
CA SER A 189 12.40 29.06 -6.63
C SER A 189 10.97 29.58 -6.46
N ILE A 190 10.77 30.28 -5.33
CA ILE A 190 9.56 31.01 -4.91
C ILE A 190 9.14 32.09 -5.93
N ALA A 191 10.07 32.64 -6.71
CA ALA A 191 9.79 33.67 -7.72
C ALA A 191 9.19 33.10 -9.02
N ARG A 192 9.67 31.94 -9.49
CA ARG A 192 9.13 31.27 -10.69
C ARG A 192 7.73 30.69 -10.47
N THR A 193 7.39 30.32 -9.24
CA THR A 193 6.08 29.75 -8.89
C THR A 193 4.93 30.76 -8.99
N ARG A 194 5.18 32.07 -8.79
CA ARG A 194 4.13 33.10 -8.91
C ARG A 194 3.79 33.40 -10.38
N LEU A 195 4.81 33.41 -11.24
CA LEU A 195 4.63 33.63 -12.67
C LEU A 195 4.03 32.40 -13.36
N ALA A 196 4.48 31.20 -13.01
CA ALA A 196 3.90 29.94 -13.50
C ALA A 196 2.43 29.77 -13.07
N LYS A 197 2.05 30.18 -11.85
CA LYS A 197 0.64 30.17 -11.41
C LYS A 197 -0.23 31.15 -12.20
N ARG A 198 0.32 32.29 -12.63
CA ARG A 198 -0.39 33.26 -13.47
C ARG A 198 -0.55 32.76 -14.90
N THR A 199 0.49 32.20 -15.51
CA THR A 199 0.38 31.64 -16.87
C THR A 199 -0.50 30.40 -16.91
N THR A 200 -0.37 29.48 -15.95
CA THR A 200 -1.25 28.31 -15.87
C THR A 200 -2.70 28.71 -15.56
N GLY A 201 -2.93 29.72 -14.71
CA GLY A 201 -4.27 30.28 -14.48
C GLY A 201 -4.87 30.92 -15.73
N VAL A 202 -4.07 31.68 -16.50
CA VAL A 202 -4.49 32.26 -17.78
C VAL A 202 -4.78 31.17 -18.82
N ILE A 203 -4.00 30.09 -18.84
CA ILE A 203 -4.24 28.95 -19.73
C ILE A 203 -5.52 28.22 -19.33
N PHE A 204 -5.76 27.96 -18.04
CA PHE A 204 -7.01 27.31 -17.60
C PHE A 204 -8.24 28.21 -17.78
N VAL A 205 -8.13 29.51 -17.55
CA VAL A 205 -9.20 30.48 -17.84
C VAL A 205 -9.44 30.59 -19.35
N GLY A 206 -8.38 30.61 -20.16
CA GLY A 206 -8.48 30.59 -21.62
C GLY A 206 -9.09 29.29 -22.15
N MET A 207 -8.73 28.14 -21.57
CA MET A 207 -9.26 26.85 -21.95
C MET A 207 -10.71 26.67 -21.48
N GLY A 208 -11.07 27.20 -20.30
CA GLY A 208 -12.45 27.27 -19.82
C GLY A 208 -13.33 28.22 -20.64
N GLY A 209 -12.78 29.36 -21.08
CA GLY A 209 -13.44 30.27 -22.02
C GLY A 209 -13.60 29.66 -23.42
N ALA A 210 -12.59 28.94 -23.91
CA ALA A 210 -12.67 28.19 -25.16
C ALA A 210 -13.75 27.08 -25.08
N LEU A 211 -13.88 26.40 -23.94
CA LEU A 211 -14.95 25.43 -23.72
C LEU A 211 -16.34 26.08 -23.72
N LEU A 212 -16.47 27.30 -23.19
CA LEU A 212 -17.74 28.05 -23.18
C LEU A 212 -18.13 28.62 -24.55
N THR A 213 -17.19 28.73 -25.48
CA THR A 213 -17.45 29.12 -26.89
C THR A 213 -17.72 27.93 -27.80
N LEU A 214 -17.44 26.71 -27.33
CA LEU A 214 -17.80 25.46 -27.99
C LEU A 214 -19.18 24.98 -27.51
N THR A 215 -20.21 25.78 -27.73
CA THR A 215 -21.60 25.34 -27.66
C THR A 215 -22.12 25.08 -29.07
N ASN A 216 -22.44 23.80 -29.31
CA ASN A 216 -23.31 23.25 -30.36
C ASN A 216 -23.00 23.59 -31.83
N SER A 217 -22.53 22.59 -32.56
CA SER A 217 -23.15 22.24 -33.84
C SER A 217 -23.01 20.76 -34.16
N LYS A 218 -24.17 20.10 -34.01
CA LYS A 218 -24.63 18.79 -34.54
C LYS A 218 -23.93 17.52 -34.08
#